data_AF-A0A1B0CZV8-F1
#
_entry.id   AF-A0A1B0CZV8-F1
#
_cell.length_a   1.000
_cell.length_b   1.000
_cell.length_c   1.000
_cell.angle_alpha   90.00
_cell.angle_beta   90.00
_cell.angle_gamma   90.00
#
_symmetry.space_group_name_H-M   'P 1'
#
loop_
_entity.id
_entity.type
_entity.pdbx_description
1 polymer ?
#
loop_
_entity_poly.entity_id
_entity_poly.type
_entity_poly.pdbx_seq_one_letter_code
_entity_poly.pdbx_strand_id
1 'polypeptide(L)'
;MTFGGAYDVDKDSPVKPPPSRGEDTISMREKVKLSRSEKWRILKNITTISFAFMVQFTAFQGTANLQSSINAKDGLGTVSLSAIYAAIVVSCIFIPTLVIRRLTVKWTLCLSMLCYAPYIGSQFFPRFYTLVPAGILLGLGAAPMWASKATYLTQVGQVYAKITDQSVEAIIVRFFGFFFLAWQTAELWGNLISSLVLSSGAHGGGGGDINHTYSEASLETCGANFCVVASAENTNLERPPESEIFEISAIYLSCIFAAVIIIALFLDPLSRYGEKRRGSISAQSISGIELLAATANQLKKPNQQLLIPITVFIGMEQAFIGADFTQTF
;
A
#
# COMPACT_ATOMS: atom_id res chain seq x y z
N MET A 1 66.59 -62.41 39.62
CA MET A 1 65.21 -62.35 40.16
C MET A 1 64.55 -61.17 39.48
N THR A 2 63.84 -61.42 38.36
CA THR A 2 62.35 -61.36 38.28
C THR A 2 61.84 -59.91 38.39
N PHE A 3 61.09 -59.28 37.48
CA PHE A 3 60.20 -59.67 36.38
C PHE A 3 59.88 -58.39 35.57
N GLY A 4 59.58 -58.52 34.26
CA GLY A 4 58.68 -57.65 33.44
C GLY A 4 59.14 -56.21 33.15
N GLY A 5 59.09 -55.64 31.94
CA GLY A 5 58.24 -55.90 30.78
C GLY A 5 57.74 -54.54 30.26
N ALA A 6 58.48 -53.99 29.28
CA ALA A 6 58.17 -52.98 28.26
C ALA A 6 57.08 -51.89 28.46
N TYR A 7 57.55 -50.62 28.46
CA TYR A 7 57.18 -49.49 27.57
C TYR A 7 55.81 -49.51 26.85
N ASP A 8 54.92 -48.51 27.07
CA ASP A 8 54.92 -47.19 26.37
C ASP A 8 53.59 -46.40 26.50
N VAL A 9 53.74 -45.07 26.66
CA VAL A 9 52.96 -43.91 26.16
C VAL A 9 51.45 -43.73 26.46
N ASP A 10 51.20 -42.62 27.18
CA ASP A 10 50.02 -41.71 27.27
C ASP A 10 48.59 -42.25 27.13
N LYS A 11 47.87 -42.20 28.27
CA LYS A 11 46.40 -42.15 28.36
C LYS A 11 45.96 -40.77 28.83
N ASP A 12 45.38 -39.98 27.93
CA ASP A 12 44.08 -39.29 28.12
C ASP A 12 43.87 -38.24 27.02
N SER A 13 43.10 -38.61 26.01
CA SER A 13 42.48 -37.67 25.07
C SER A 13 41.15 -38.25 24.62
N PRO A 14 40.02 -37.54 24.74
CA PRO A 14 38.71 -38.09 24.38
C PRO A 14 38.60 -38.25 22.86
N VAL A 15 38.31 -39.48 22.45
CA VAL A 15 38.11 -39.92 21.06
C VAL A 15 36.89 -39.23 20.45
N LYS A 16 37.11 -38.51 19.34
CA LYS A 16 36.07 -37.86 18.54
C LYS A 16 35.29 -38.94 17.76
N PRO A 17 33.94 -38.95 17.77
CA PRO A 17 33.17 -39.93 17.00
C PRO A 17 33.33 -39.70 15.49
N PRO A 18 33.23 -40.76 14.66
CA PRO A 18 33.45 -40.67 13.22
C PRO A 18 32.38 -39.79 12.56
N PRO A 19 32.70 -39.12 11.43
CA PRO A 19 31.76 -38.23 10.77
C PRO A 19 30.61 -39.06 10.19
N SER A 20 29.41 -38.86 10.73
CA SER A 20 28.18 -39.40 10.13
C SER A 20 28.01 -38.75 8.76
N ARG A 21 28.12 -39.60 7.75
CA ARG A 21 27.88 -39.36 6.32
C ARG A 21 26.64 -38.46 6.13
N GLY A 22 26.91 -37.20 5.76
CA GLY A 22 25.87 -36.19 5.49
C GLY A 22 25.26 -36.39 4.11
N GLU A 23 24.36 -37.34 3.96
CA GLU A 23 23.64 -37.56 2.68
C GLU A 23 22.10 -37.43 2.74
N ASP A 24 21.47 -37.21 3.90
CA ASP A 24 19.99 -37.29 3.96
C ASP A 24 19.22 -35.98 4.21
N THR A 25 19.87 -34.83 4.42
CA THR A 25 19.15 -33.54 4.59
C THR A 25 19.14 -32.65 3.34
N ILE A 26 19.82 -33.04 2.27
CA ILE A 26 19.85 -32.30 1.00
C ILE A 26 18.72 -32.75 0.05
N SER A 27 18.12 -33.92 0.29
CA SER A 27 17.15 -34.57 -0.62
C SER A 27 15.72 -33.97 -0.62
N MET A 28 15.34 -33.18 0.39
CA MET A 28 14.01 -32.51 0.44
C MET A 28 14.03 -31.02 0.11
N ARG A 29 15.10 -30.51 -0.51
CA ARG A 29 14.99 -29.29 -1.34
C ARG A 29 14.57 -29.75 -2.72
N GLU A 30 13.26 -29.94 -2.90
CA GLU A 30 12.64 -30.06 -4.21
C GLU A 30 13.14 -28.87 -5.04
N LYS A 31 14.16 -29.11 -5.88
CA LYS A 31 14.71 -28.13 -6.82
C LYS A 31 13.59 -27.88 -7.81
N VAL A 32 12.71 -26.93 -7.51
CA VAL A 32 11.78 -26.38 -8.48
C VAL A 32 12.66 -25.95 -9.65
N LYS A 33 12.62 -26.70 -10.76
CA LYS A 33 13.28 -26.30 -12.00
C LYS A 33 12.54 -25.04 -12.45
N LEU A 34 13.01 -23.89 -12.00
CA LEU A 34 12.46 -22.60 -12.39
C LEU A 34 12.87 -22.33 -13.83
N SER A 35 11.95 -22.61 -14.76
CA SER A 35 12.14 -22.38 -16.19
C SER A 35 12.32 -20.87 -16.47
N ARG A 36 13.04 -20.52 -17.55
CA ARG A 36 13.14 -19.13 -18.05
C ARG A 36 11.77 -18.48 -18.29
N SER A 37 10.72 -19.27 -18.54
CA SER A 37 9.34 -18.79 -18.66
C SER A 37 8.79 -18.21 -17.34
N GLU A 38 9.26 -18.72 -16.19
CA GLU A 38 8.82 -18.24 -14.87
C GLU A 38 9.28 -16.81 -14.59
N LYS A 39 10.43 -16.41 -15.15
CA LYS A 39 10.92 -15.02 -15.12
C LYS A 39 9.88 -14.07 -15.71
N TRP A 40 9.36 -14.38 -16.90
CA TRP A 40 8.37 -13.56 -17.60
C TRP A 40 7.04 -13.56 -16.87
N ARG A 41 6.66 -14.69 -16.26
CA ARG A 41 5.46 -14.76 -15.40
C ARG A 41 5.56 -13.82 -14.20
N ILE A 42 6.71 -13.79 -13.52
CA ILE A 42 6.94 -12.87 -12.40
C ILE A 42 6.89 -11.42 -12.86
N LEU A 43 7.56 -11.08 -13.96
CA LEU A 43 7.52 -9.72 -14.51
C LEU A 43 6.10 -9.30 -14.90
N LYS A 44 5.34 -10.16 -15.58
CA LYS A 44 3.92 -9.95 -15.87
C LYS A 44 3.15 -9.64 -14.59
N ASN A 45 3.30 -10.44 -13.54
CA ASN A 45 2.58 -10.25 -12.28
C ASN A 45 2.92 -8.93 -11.57
N ILE A 46 4.19 -8.51 -11.60
CA ILE A 46 4.62 -7.22 -11.04
C ILE A 46 3.97 -6.08 -11.84
N THR A 47 4.03 -6.13 -13.17
CA THR A 47 3.36 -5.15 -14.02
C THR A 47 1.85 -5.12 -13.79
N THR A 48 1.20 -6.28 -13.63
CA THR A 48 -0.23 -6.38 -13.31
C THR A 48 -0.56 -5.72 -11.98
N ILE A 49 0.18 -6.00 -10.91
CA ILE A 49 -0.05 -5.35 -9.60
C ILE A 49 0.17 -3.84 -9.70
N SER A 50 1.28 -3.41 -10.29
CA SER A 50 1.60 -1.99 -10.43
C SER A 50 0.52 -1.24 -11.20
N PHE A 51 0.06 -1.78 -12.32
CA PHE A 51 -0.99 -1.17 -13.14
C PHE A 51 -2.34 -1.15 -12.42
N ALA A 52 -2.73 -2.24 -11.74
CA ALA A 52 -3.97 -2.27 -10.97
C ALA A 52 -3.96 -1.26 -9.82
N PHE A 53 -2.83 -1.12 -9.11
CA PHE A 53 -2.69 -0.09 -8.07
C PHE A 53 -2.72 1.31 -8.66
N MET A 54 -2.08 1.55 -9.81
CA MET A 54 -2.17 2.83 -10.50
C MET A 54 -3.65 3.18 -10.78
N VAL A 55 -4.40 2.29 -11.41
CA VAL A 55 -5.84 2.51 -11.72
C VAL A 55 -6.69 2.73 -10.46
N GLN A 56 -6.46 1.93 -9.42
CA GLN A 56 -7.16 2.06 -8.14
C GLN A 56 -6.89 3.42 -7.48
N PHE A 57 -5.63 3.83 -7.42
CA PHE A 57 -5.23 5.06 -6.77
C PHE A 57 -5.51 6.29 -7.64
N THR A 58 -5.65 6.15 -8.96
CA THR A 58 -6.19 7.23 -9.81
C THR A 58 -7.58 7.64 -9.35
N ALA A 59 -8.43 6.68 -9.04
CA ALA A 59 -9.75 6.94 -8.48
C ALA A 59 -9.69 7.49 -7.05
N PHE A 60 -8.85 6.90 -6.20
CA PHE A 60 -8.78 7.31 -4.79
C PHE A 60 -8.15 8.69 -4.59
N GLN A 61 -6.97 8.97 -5.16
CA GLN A 61 -6.33 10.28 -5.08
C GLN A 61 -7.19 11.36 -5.74
N GLY A 62 -7.72 11.10 -6.95
CA GLY A 62 -8.59 12.05 -7.63
C GLY A 62 -9.83 12.41 -6.81
N THR A 63 -10.45 11.41 -6.16
CA THR A 63 -11.56 11.65 -5.22
C THR A 63 -11.09 12.42 -3.98
N ALA A 64 -9.99 11.99 -3.35
CA ALA A 64 -9.47 12.59 -2.12
C ALA A 64 -9.13 14.07 -2.29
N ASN A 65 -8.52 14.44 -3.41
CA ASN A 65 -8.14 15.82 -3.73
C ASN A 65 -9.37 16.73 -3.88
N LEU A 66 -10.50 16.19 -4.33
CA LEU A 66 -11.76 16.94 -4.47
C LEU A 66 -12.60 16.99 -3.18
N GLN A 67 -12.34 16.13 -2.19
CA GLN A 67 -13.26 15.91 -1.06
C GLN A 67 -13.57 17.18 -0.26
N SER A 68 -12.53 17.96 0.10
CA SER A 68 -12.70 19.18 0.89
C SER A 68 -13.51 20.23 0.14
N SER A 69 -13.46 20.24 -1.20
CA SER A 69 -14.19 21.18 -2.05
C SER A 69 -15.63 20.73 -2.34
N ILE A 70 -15.85 19.48 -2.78
CA ILE A 70 -17.18 19.00 -3.21
C ILE A 70 -18.11 18.68 -2.03
N ASN A 71 -17.52 18.33 -0.87
CA ASN A 71 -18.21 17.97 0.38
C ASN A 71 -17.80 18.90 1.53
N ALA A 72 -17.69 20.20 1.25
CA ALA A 72 -17.28 21.23 2.22
C ALA A 72 -18.29 21.46 3.36
N LYS A 73 -19.59 21.20 3.12
CA LYS A 73 -20.66 21.47 4.09
C LYS A 73 -20.40 20.73 5.41
N ASP A 74 -20.37 21.48 6.50
CA ASP A 74 -20.10 20.99 7.86
C ASP A 74 -18.76 20.21 7.99
N GLY A 75 -17.83 20.39 7.04
CA GLY A 75 -16.55 19.68 7.00
C GLY A 75 -16.65 18.18 6.67
N LEU A 76 -17.75 17.72 6.07
CA LEU A 76 -18.04 16.30 5.80
C LEU A 76 -16.88 15.58 5.10
N GLY A 77 -16.34 16.13 4.01
CA GLY A 77 -15.25 15.52 3.25
C GLY A 77 -13.95 15.38 4.04
N THR A 78 -13.60 16.39 4.84
CA THR A 78 -12.42 16.36 5.72
C THR A 78 -12.58 15.31 6.82
N VAL A 79 -13.76 15.28 7.47
CA VAL A 79 -14.06 14.30 8.53
C VAL A 79 -14.03 12.87 7.99
N SER A 80 -14.57 12.62 6.79
CA SER A 80 -14.53 11.29 6.19
C SER A 80 -13.12 10.85 5.81
N LEU A 81 -12.28 11.76 5.30
CA LEU A 81 -10.86 11.50 5.05
C LEU A 81 -10.09 11.20 6.36
N SER A 82 -10.33 11.98 7.42
CA SER A 82 -9.73 11.69 8.74
C SER A 82 -10.15 10.31 9.26
N ALA A 83 -11.41 9.92 9.07
CA ALA A 83 -11.90 8.60 9.47
C ALA A 83 -11.20 7.45 8.72
N ILE A 84 -10.86 7.63 7.43
CA ILE A 84 -10.04 6.67 6.66
C ILE A 84 -8.71 6.47 7.36
N TYR A 85 -7.95 7.54 7.60
CA TYR A 85 -6.61 7.44 8.17
C TYR A 85 -6.62 6.88 9.59
N ALA A 86 -7.60 7.28 10.43
CA ALA A 86 -7.79 6.70 11.76
C ALA A 86 -8.06 5.19 11.70
N ALA A 87 -8.92 4.75 10.77
CA ALA A 87 -9.21 3.33 10.56
C ALA A 87 -7.99 2.55 10.03
N ILE A 88 -7.14 3.15 9.19
CA ILE A 88 -5.89 2.53 8.74
C ILE A 88 -4.96 2.24 9.92
N VAL A 89 -4.79 3.20 10.84
CA VAL A 89 -3.94 3.03 12.03
C VAL A 89 -4.40 1.82 12.85
N VAL A 90 -5.71 1.70 13.10
CA VAL A 90 -6.28 0.54 13.81
C VAL A 90 -6.10 -0.75 13.01
N SER A 91 -6.30 -0.70 11.70
CA SER A 91 -6.19 -1.84 10.80
C SER A 91 -4.79 -2.45 10.80
N CYS A 92 -3.74 -1.62 10.73
CA CYS A 92 -2.33 -2.02 10.66
C CYS A 92 -1.89 -3.03 11.73
N ILE A 93 -2.52 -3.04 12.91
CA ILE A 93 -2.13 -3.89 14.03
C ILE A 93 -2.65 -5.32 13.86
N PHE A 94 -3.90 -5.49 13.39
CA PHE A 94 -4.61 -6.77 13.52
C PHE A 94 -5.05 -7.37 12.18
N ILE A 95 -5.46 -6.53 11.23
CA ILE A 95 -6.19 -6.98 10.05
C ILE A 95 -5.26 -7.60 8.99
N PRO A 96 -4.09 -7.03 8.63
CA PRO A 96 -3.19 -7.62 7.65
C PRO A 96 -2.88 -9.10 7.93
N THR A 97 -2.43 -9.42 9.13
CA THR A 97 -2.02 -10.78 9.49
C THR A 97 -3.21 -11.75 9.49
N LEU A 98 -4.36 -11.31 10.00
CA LEU A 98 -5.56 -12.15 10.07
C LEU A 98 -6.11 -12.46 8.67
N VAL A 99 -6.23 -11.45 7.83
CA VAL A 99 -6.86 -11.57 6.51
C VAL A 99 -5.95 -12.32 5.53
N ILE A 100 -4.65 -11.98 5.47
CA ILE A 100 -3.67 -12.69 4.61
C ILE A 100 -3.63 -14.18 4.92
N ARG A 101 -3.70 -14.56 6.20
CA ARG A 101 -3.72 -15.96 6.62
C ARG A 101 -4.99 -16.70 6.19
N ARG A 102 -6.14 -16.03 6.20
CA ARG A 102 -7.43 -16.64 5.86
C ARG A 102 -7.68 -16.74 4.36
N LEU A 103 -7.35 -15.68 3.61
CA LEU A 103 -7.80 -15.53 2.22
C LEU A 103 -6.70 -15.71 1.17
N THR A 104 -5.43 -15.90 1.56
CA THR A 104 -4.25 -15.79 0.68
C THR A 104 -4.03 -14.36 0.16
N VAL A 105 -2.78 -14.02 -0.17
CA VAL A 105 -2.37 -12.66 -0.55
C VAL A 105 -3.15 -12.13 -1.75
N LYS A 106 -3.45 -12.98 -2.75
CA LYS A 106 -4.22 -12.57 -3.94
C LYS A 106 -5.64 -12.14 -3.58
N TRP A 107 -6.38 -12.95 -2.81
CA TRP A 107 -7.76 -12.59 -2.49
C TRP A 107 -7.86 -11.54 -1.40
N THR A 108 -6.85 -11.45 -0.51
CA THR A 108 -6.73 -10.30 0.38
C THR A 108 -6.58 -9.01 -0.42
N LEU A 109 -5.76 -8.98 -1.48
CA LEU A 109 -5.68 -7.82 -2.38
C LEU A 109 -7.06 -7.49 -2.99
N CYS A 110 -7.74 -8.47 -3.59
CA CYS A 110 -9.06 -8.24 -4.20
C CYS A 110 -10.09 -7.68 -3.19
N LEU A 111 -10.24 -8.34 -2.04
CA LEU A 111 -11.22 -7.94 -1.02
C LEU A 111 -10.90 -6.54 -0.47
N SER A 112 -9.61 -6.28 -0.21
CA SER A 112 -9.18 -5.02 0.35
C SER A 112 -9.32 -3.85 -0.64
N MET A 113 -9.03 -4.08 -1.92
CA MET A 113 -9.27 -3.09 -2.99
C MET A 113 -10.76 -2.81 -3.17
N LEU A 114 -11.62 -3.84 -3.02
CA LEU A 114 -13.06 -3.68 -3.12
C LEU A 114 -13.65 -2.82 -1.98
N CYS A 115 -13.01 -2.76 -0.81
CA CYS A 115 -13.40 -1.87 0.29
C CYS A 115 -13.38 -0.37 -0.09
N TYR A 116 -12.71 0.01 -1.18
CA TYR A 116 -12.73 1.39 -1.68
C TYR A 116 -14.02 1.72 -2.42
N ALA A 117 -14.70 0.73 -3.03
CA ALA A 117 -15.88 0.96 -3.85
C ALA A 117 -17.03 1.64 -3.09
N PRO A 118 -17.36 1.26 -1.82
CA PRO A 118 -18.39 1.95 -1.05
C PRO A 118 -18.07 3.41 -0.78
N TYR A 119 -16.80 3.77 -0.57
CA TYR A 119 -16.41 5.16 -0.34
C TYR A 119 -16.66 6.00 -1.59
N ILE A 120 -16.17 5.54 -2.75
CA ILE A 120 -16.40 6.21 -4.04
C ILE A 120 -17.89 6.21 -4.41
N GLY A 121 -18.62 5.12 -4.14
CA GLY A 121 -20.06 5.04 -4.39
C GLY A 121 -20.88 5.95 -3.47
N SER A 122 -20.45 6.18 -2.23
CA SER A 122 -21.17 7.11 -1.33
C SER A 122 -21.09 8.58 -1.78
N GLN A 123 -20.26 8.89 -2.79
CA GLN A 123 -20.22 10.21 -3.43
C GLN A 123 -21.51 10.57 -4.18
N PHE A 124 -22.30 9.58 -4.61
CA PHE A 124 -23.63 9.83 -5.19
C PHE A 124 -24.62 10.39 -4.16
N PHE A 125 -24.43 10.07 -2.88
CA PHE A 125 -25.28 10.55 -1.77
C PHE A 125 -24.41 10.88 -0.55
N PRO A 126 -23.65 12.00 -0.59
CA PRO A 126 -22.68 12.32 0.44
C PRO A 126 -23.38 12.84 1.70
N ARG A 127 -23.46 11.98 2.72
CA ARG A 127 -23.98 12.29 4.06
C ARG A 127 -23.04 11.70 5.10
N PHE A 128 -23.03 12.25 6.31
CA PHE A 128 -22.20 11.71 7.41
C PHE A 128 -22.40 10.21 7.63
N TYR A 129 -23.65 9.75 7.60
CA TYR A 129 -23.98 8.34 7.83
C TYR A 129 -23.70 7.40 6.64
N THR A 130 -23.37 7.94 5.45
CA THR A 130 -22.94 7.13 4.29
C THR A 130 -21.42 7.18 4.12
N LEU A 131 -20.86 8.39 4.09
CA LEU A 131 -19.46 8.64 3.74
C LEU A 131 -18.48 8.27 4.85
N VAL A 132 -18.81 8.54 6.12
CA VAL A 132 -17.93 8.20 7.25
C VAL A 132 -17.82 6.69 7.45
N PRO A 133 -18.92 5.90 7.51
CA PRO A 133 -18.81 4.45 7.59
C PRO A 133 -18.10 3.82 6.39
N ALA A 134 -18.32 4.35 5.18
CA ALA A 134 -17.61 3.91 3.99
C ALA A 134 -16.12 4.22 4.05
N GLY A 135 -15.74 5.38 4.60
CA GLY A 135 -14.34 5.75 4.86
C GLY A 135 -13.67 4.82 5.88
N ILE A 136 -14.37 4.48 6.97
CA ILE A 136 -13.87 3.49 7.94
C ILE A 136 -13.64 2.14 7.25
N LEU A 137 -14.59 1.66 6.46
CA LEU A 137 -14.45 0.40 5.71
C LEU A 137 -13.25 0.41 4.76
N LEU A 138 -13.06 1.51 4.02
CA LEU A 138 -11.90 1.71 3.17
C LEU A 138 -10.60 1.65 3.98
N GLY A 139 -10.53 2.39 5.09
CA GLY A 139 -9.34 2.40 5.94
C GLY A 139 -9.02 1.03 6.55
N LEU A 140 -10.04 0.26 6.94
CA LEU A 140 -9.87 -1.12 7.39
C LEU A 140 -9.30 -2.02 6.28
N GLY A 141 -9.67 -1.81 5.01
CA GLY A 141 -9.13 -2.52 3.85
C GLY A 141 -7.75 -2.02 3.39
N ALA A 142 -7.40 -0.76 3.59
CA ALA A 142 -6.16 -0.22 3.04
C ALA A 142 -4.89 -0.85 3.62
N ALA A 143 -4.82 -1.09 4.95
CA ALA A 143 -3.66 -1.74 5.55
C ALA A 143 -3.40 -3.17 5.04
N PRO A 144 -4.38 -4.11 5.00
CA PRO A 144 -4.18 -5.43 4.44
C PRO A 144 -3.84 -5.40 2.94
N MET A 145 -4.36 -4.41 2.18
CA MET A 145 -3.98 -4.21 0.78
C MET A 145 -2.47 -3.93 0.63
N TRP A 146 -1.96 -2.91 1.34
CA TRP A 146 -0.55 -2.52 1.29
C TRP A 146 0.38 -3.64 1.77
N ALA A 147 0.01 -4.33 2.85
CA ALA A 147 0.76 -5.46 3.38
C ALA A 147 0.80 -6.64 2.41
N SER A 148 -0.34 -6.95 1.77
CA SER A 148 -0.43 -8.02 0.77
C SER A 148 0.44 -7.72 -0.45
N LYS A 149 0.41 -6.48 -0.95
CA LYS A 149 1.27 -6.02 -2.05
C LYS A 149 2.74 -6.13 -1.69
N ALA A 150 3.14 -5.67 -0.51
CA ALA A 150 4.53 -5.71 -0.06
C ALA A 150 5.02 -7.16 0.06
N THR A 151 4.18 -8.03 0.62
CA THR A 151 4.44 -9.47 0.72
C THR A 151 4.59 -10.09 -0.66
N TYR A 152 3.70 -9.76 -1.60
CA TYR A 152 3.73 -10.30 -2.95
C TYR A 152 5.04 -9.94 -3.66
N LEU A 153 5.37 -8.66 -3.76
CA LEU A 153 6.59 -8.17 -4.42
C LEU A 153 7.85 -8.77 -3.80
N THR A 154 7.87 -8.88 -2.47
CA THR A 154 9.01 -9.47 -1.74
C THR A 154 9.18 -10.94 -2.07
N GLN A 155 8.10 -11.73 -2.02
CA GLN A 155 8.17 -13.17 -2.29
C GLN A 155 8.54 -13.47 -3.74
N VAL A 156 7.91 -12.80 -4.71
CA VAL A 156 8.29 -13.00 -6.12
C VAL A 156 9.68 -12.45 -6.44
N GLY A 157 10.12 -11.39 -5.75
CA GLY A 157 11.48 -10.86 -5.82
C GLY A 157 12.54 -11.86 -5.35
N GLN A 158 12.30 -12.52 -4.23
CA GLN A 158 13.16 -13.59 -3.72
C GLN A 158 13.26 -14.77 -4.70
N VAL A 159 12.14 -15.16 -5.33
CA VAL A 159 12.14 -16.22 -6.32
C VAL A 159 12.89 -15.77 -7.58
N TYR A 160 12.59 -14.58 -8.10
CA TYR A 160 13.23 -14.03 -9.29
C TYR A 160 14.75 -13.93 -9.13
N ALA A 161 15.22 -13.40 -8.00
CA ALA A 161 16.64 -13.27 -7.71
C ALA A 161 17.39 -14.60 -7.75
N LYS A 162 16.74 -15.68 -7.27
CA LYS A 162 17.28 -17.06 -7.36
C LYS A 162 17.32 -17.60 -8.78
N ILE A 163 16.37 -17.23 -9.64
CA ILE A 163 16.36 -17.65 -11.05
C ILE A 163 17.46 -16.94 -11.84
N THR A 164 17.67 -15.66 -11.56
CA THR A 164 18.60 -14.80 -12.31
C THR A 164 20.00 -14.72 -11.71
N ASP A 165 20.24 -15.40 -10.59
CA ASP A 165 21.49 -15.35 -9.81
C ASP A 165 21.92 -13.90 -9.49
N GLN A 166 21.00 -13.11 -8.95
CA GLN A 166 21.22 -11.72 -8.56
C GLN A 166 20.95 -11.53 -7.05
N SER A 167 21.43 -10.42 -6.48
CA SER A 167 21.16 -10.11 -5.09
C SER A 167 19.66 -9.91 -4.85
N VAL A 168 19.15 -10.62 -3.84
CA VAL A 168 17.72 -10.60 -3.47
C VAL A 168 17.25 -9.20 -3.13
N GLU A 169 18.06 -8.47 -2.35
CA GLU A 169 17.76 -7.10 -1.92
C GLU A 169 17.64 -6.15 -3.11
N ALA A 170 18.57 -6.19 -4.06
CA ALA A 170 18.53 -5.31 -5.23
C ALA A 170 17.31 -5.58 -6.11
N ILE A 171 16.92 -6.84 -6.29
CA ILE A 171 15.71 -7.19 -7.06
C ILE A 171 14.45 -6.70 -6.35
N ILE A 172 14.34 -6.91 -5.03
CA ILE A 172 13.19 -6.42 -4.26
C ILE A 172 13.08 -4.91 -4.38
N VAL A 173 14.19 -4.17 -4.16
CA VAL A 173 14.20 -2.70 -4.29
C VAL A 173 13.79 -2.26 -5.69
N ARG A 174 14.28 -2.92 -6.75
CA ARG A 174 13.87 -2.62 -8.14
C ARG A 174 12.38 -2.86 -8.38
N PHE A 175 11.82 -3.95 -7.86
CA PHE A 175 10.39 -4.24 -8.02
C PHE A 175 9.51 -3.26 -7.26
N PHE A 176 9.91 -2.86 -6.05
CA PHE A 176 9.24 -1.79 -5.31
C PHE A 176 9.38 -0.44 -6.01
N GLY A 177 10.54 -0.12 -6.59
CA GLY A 177 10.76 1.09 -7.36
C GLY A 177 9.86 1.18 -8.58
N PHE A 178 9.77 0.10 -9.38
CA PHE A 178 8.86 0.04 -10.52
C PHE A 178 7.38 0.17 -10.09
N PHE A 179 7.01 -0.47 -8.98
CA PHE A 179 5.67 -0.33 -8.42
C PHE A 179 5.36 1.10 -7.99
N PHE A 180 6.24 1.73 -7.22
CA PHE A 180 6.02 3.09 -6.73
C PHE A 180 6.07 4.12 -7.85
N LEU A 181 6.87 3.89 -8.91
CA LEU A 181 6.82 4.72 -10.12
C LEU A 181 5.41 4.74 -10.74
N ALA A 182 4.79 3.58 -10.91
CA ALA A 182 3.42 3.48 -11.43
C ALA A 182 2.37 3.99 -10.44
N TRP A 183 2.60 3.87 -9.14
CA TRP A 183 1.69 4.40 -8.12
C TRP A 183 1.72 5.93 -8.06
N GLN A 184 2.89 6.56 -8.12
CA GLN A 184 3.01 8.03 -8.12
C GLN A 184 2.32 8.68 -9.31
N THR A 185 2.32 8.04 -10.49
CA THR A 185 1.64 8.59 -11.68
C THR A 185 0.12 8.57 -11.54
N ALA A 186 -0.44 7.82 -10.58
CA ALA A 186 -1.88 7.71 -10.36
C ALA A 186 -2.53 9.06 -10.04
N GLU A 187 -1.85 9.91 -9.27
CA GLU A 187 -2.31 11.25 -8.89
C GLU A 187 -2.48 12.17 -10.10
N LEU A 188 -1.53 12.12 -11.04
CA LEU A 188 -1.59 12.87 -12.29
C LEU A 188 -2.83 12.48 -13.10
N TRP A 189 -3.12 11.18 -13.24
CA TRP A 189 -4.31 10.70 -13.94
C TRP A 189 -5.60 11.05 -13.20
N GLY A 190 -5.59 11.01 -11.87
CA GLY A 190 -6.75 11.36 -11.04
C GLY A 190 -7.14 12.82 -11.26
N ASN A 191 -6.17 13.72 -11.11
CA ASN A 191 -6.37 15.15 -11.30
C ASN A 191 -6.72 15.51 -12.76
N LEU A 192 -6.16 14.80 -13.74
CA LEU A 192 -6.51 14.99 -15.15
C LEU A 192 -7.97 14.61 -15.44
N ILE A 193 -8.48 13.52 -14.85
CA ILE A 193 -9.89 13.15 -15.00
C ILE A 193 -10.78 14.22 -14.38
N SER A 194 -10.47 14.68 -13.16
CA SER A 194 -11.20 15.76 -12.49
C SER A 194 -11.23 17.02 -13.34
N SER A 195 -10.08 17.45 -13.87
CA SER A 195 -9.99 18.69 -14.64
C SER A 195 -10.76 18.60 -15.97
N LEU A 196 -10.69 17.47 -16.68
CA LEU A 196 -11.40 17.30 -17.94
C LEU A 196 -12.93 17.32 -17.75
N VAL A 197 -13.44 16.67 -16.71
CA VAL A 197 -14.91 16.65 -16.47
C VAL A 197 -15.39 18.00 -16.00
N LEU A 198 -14.72 18.62 -15.01
CA LEU A 198 -15.12 19.92 -14.47
C LEU A 198 -14.95 21.05 -15.51
N SER A 199 -13.94 20.98 -16.38
CA SER A 199 -13.71 21.98 -17.43
C SER A 199 -14.62 21.80 -18.65
N SER A 200 -15.13 20.59 -18.92
CA SER A 200 -16.07 20.35 -20.02
C SER A 200 -17.54 20.55 -19.61
N GLY A 201 -17.81 20.58 -18.30
CA GLY A 201 -19.13 20.75 -17.72
C GLY A 201 -19.66 22.18 -17.72
N ALA A 202 -20.82 22.38 -17.10
CA ALA A 202 -21.43 23.71 -16.96
C ALA A 202 -20.54 24.66 -16.12
N HIS A 203 -19.73 24.09 -15.22
CA HIS A 203 -18.70 24.83 -14.46
C HIS A 203 -17.54 25.34 -15.32
N GLY A 204 -17.21 24.67 -16.43
CA GLY A 204 -16.13 25.04 -17.34
C GLY A 204 -16.57 25.77 -18.63
N GLY A 205 -17.87 25.73 -18.96
CA GLY A 205 -18.46 26.46 -20.08
C GLY A 205 -18.59 27.97 -19.90
N GLY A 206 -18.17 28.49 -18.74
CA GLY A 206 -18.10 29.92 -18.40
C GLY A 206 -16.83 30.61 -18.91
N GLY A 207 -16.32 30.24 -20.09
CA GLY A 207 -15.25 30.94 -20.81
C GLY A 207 -15.70 32.30 -21.35
N GLY A 208 -16.39 33.10 -20.52
CA GLY A 208 -16.26 34.55 -20.65
C GLY A 208 -14.87 34.90 -20.14
N ASP A 209 -14.16 35.76 -20.85
CA ASP A 209 -12.96 36.43 -20.34
C ASP A 209 -13.31 37.18 -19.05
N ILE A 210 -13.36 36.47 -17.91
CA ILE A 210 -13.38 37.11 -16.61
C ILE A 210 -11.94 37.56 -16.42
N ASN A 211 -11.69 38.83 -16.76
CA ASN A 211 -10.55 39.58 -16.23
C ASN A 211 -10.67 39.54 -14.70
N HIS A 212 -10.22 38.46 -14.08
CA HIS A 212 -9.96 38.41 -12.65
C HIS A 212 -8.79 39.36 -12.40
N THR A 213 -9.09 40.64 -12.21
CA THR A 213 -8.20 41.55 -11.50
C THR A 213 -8.16 41.07 -10.07
N TYR A 214 -7.23 40.15 -9.78
CA TYR A 214 -6.88 39.81 -8.42
C TYR A 214 -6.40 41.09 -7.74
N SER A 215 -7.03 41.43 -6.61
CA SER A 215 -6.53 42.49 -5.74
C SER A 215 -5.12 42.12 -5.29
N GLU A 216 -4.17 43.05 -5.34
CA GLU A 216 -2.81 42.84 -4.81
C GLU A 216 -2.86 42.35 -3.35
N ALA A 217 -3.84 42.80 -2.56
CA ALA A 217 -4.04 42.35 -1.18
C ALA A 217 -4.46 40.86 -1.06
N SER A 218 -5.14 40.31 -2.08
CA SER A 218 -5.47 38.88 -2.14
C SER A 218 -4.27 38.02 -2.52
N LEU A 219 -3.33 38.57 -3.30
CA LEU A 219 -2.07 37.90 -3.64
C LEU A 219 -1.05 37.98 -2.49
N GLU A 220 -1.08 39.03 -1.66
CA GLU A 220 -0.24 39.12 -0.45
C GLU A 220 -0.55 38.07 0.61
N THR A 221 -1.76 37.50 0.56
CA THR A 221 -2.26 36.49 1.52
C THR A 221 -2.19 35.05 0.98
N CYS A 222 -1.59 34.81 -0.18
CA CYS A 222 -1.31 33.46 -0.70
C CYS A 222 0.10 32.97 -0.30
N GLY A 223 0.43 31.73 -0.64
CA GLY A 223 1.73 31.13 -0.37
C GLY A 223 2.09 31.09 1.12
N ALA A 224 3.26 31.60 1.48
CA ALA A 224 3.76 31.55 2.86
C ALA A 224 2.91 32.34 3.89
N ASN A 225 2.09 33.30 3.41
CA ASN A 225 1.24 34.14 4.26
C ASN A 225 -0.21 33.62 4.34
N PHE A 226 -0.50 32.45 3.75
CA PHE A 226 -1.85 31.88 3.76
C PHE A 226 -2.29 31.50 5.18
N CYS A 227 -3.41 32.08 5.62
CA CYS A 227 -3.99 31.85 6.93
C CYS A 227 -5.40 31.25 6.81
N VAL A 228 -5.53 29.95 7.10
CA VAL A 228 -6.77 29.17 7.02
C VAL A 228 -7.94 29.81 7.79
N VAL A 229 -7.65 30.52 8.89
CA VAL A 229 -8.68 31.14 9.75
C VAL A 229 -9.21 32.44 9.15
N ALA A 230 -8.40 33.17 8.36
CA ALA A 230 -8.79 34.43 7.74
C ALA A 230 -9.52 34.24 6.40
N SER A 231 -9.31 33.10 5.72
CA SER A 231 -9.90 32.74 4.43
C SER A 231 -11.11 31.80 4.55
N ALA A 232 -11.80 31.80 5.69
CA ALA A 232 -13.02 31.01 5.92
C ALA A 232 -14.20 31.38 4.98
N GLU A 233 -14.13 32.54 4.29
CA GLU A 233 -15.02 32.93 3.21
C GLU A 233 -14.29 32.87 1.85
N ASN A 234 -13.98 31.66 1.37
CA ASN A 234 -13.63 31.46 -0.04
C ASN A 234 -14.90 31.58 -0.90
N THR A 235 -15.37 32.82 -1.10
CA THR A 235 -16.56 33.17 -1.89
C THR A 235 -16.44 32.78 -3.38
N ASN A 236 -15.24 32.39 -3.84
CA ASN A 236 -14.96 32.03 -5.23
C ASN A 236 -15.16 30.54 -5.56
N LEU A 237 -15.39 29.66 -4.57
CA LEU A 237 -15.56 28.23 -4.81
C LEU A 237 -17.05 27.86 -4.80
N GLU A 238 -17.67 27.89 -5.98
CA GLU A 238 -19.01 27.35 -6.16
C GLU A 238 -18.96 25.83 -6.36
N ARG A 239 -19.79 25.10 -5.62
CA ARG A 239 -19.84 23.63 -5.70
C ARG A 239 -20.25 23.21 -7.12
N PRO A 240 -19.51 22.27 -7.76
CA PRO A 240 -19.90 21.72 -9.05
C PRO A 240 -21.33 21.14 -9.05
N PRO A 241 -22.07 21.24 -10.17
CA PRO A 241 -23.39 20.65 -10.28
C PRO A 241 -23.33 19.14 -10.08
N GLU A 242 -24.42 18.58 -9.56
CA GLU A 242 -24.48 17.16 -9.17
C GLU A 242 -24.19 16.21 -10.34
N SER A 243 -24.52 16.60 -11.57
CA SER A 243 -24.20 15.86 -12.80
C SER A 243 -22.71 15.61 -12.99
N GLU A 244 -21.87 16.61 -12.74
CA GLU A 244 -20.42 16.51 -12.92
C GLU A 244 -19.80 15.65 -11.81
N ILE A 245 -20.28 15.83 -10.58
CA ILE A 245 -19.89 14.99 -9.44
C ILE A 245 -20.25 13.53 -9.70
N PHE A 246 -21.43 13.26 -10.25
CA PHE A 246 -21.87 11.91 -10.59
C PHE A 246 -21.06 11.31 -11.73
N GLU A 247 -20.70 12.10 -12.75
CA GLU A 247 -19.85 11.65 -13.85
C GLU A 247 -18.45 11.26 -13.35
N ILE A 248 -17.79 12.13 -12.57
CA ILE A 248 -16.48 11.84 -11.97
C ILE A 248 -16.55 10.61 -11.06
N SER A 249 -17.57 10.54 -10.19
CA SER A 249 -17.76 9.43 -9.26
C SER A 249 -18.00 8.10 -9.99
N ALA A 250 -18.72 8.11 -11.12
CA ALA A 250 -18.96 6.93 -11.93
C ALA A 250 -17.69 6.45 -12.64
N ILE A 251 -16.88 7.36 -13.18
CA ILE A 251 -15.58 7.04 -13.79
C ILE A 251 -14.66 6.39 -12.75
N TYR A 252 -14.51 7.03 -11.58
CA TYR A 252 -13.67 6.52 -10.51
C TYR A 252 -14.16 5.18 -9.95
N LEU A 253 -15.47 5.01 -9.78
CA LEU A 253 -16.03 3.73 -9.33
C LEU A 253 -15.72 2.61 -10.33
N SER A 254 -15.80 2.92 -11.63
CA SER A 254 -15.44 1.98 -12.70
C SER A 254 -13.96 1.59 -12.65
N CYS A 255 -13.06 2.54 -12.36
CA CYS A 255 -11.63 2.26 -12.15
C CYS A 255 -11.39 1.28 -10.99
N ILE A 256 -12.10 1.43 -9.86
CA ILE A 256 -11.98 0.52 -8.71
C ILE A 256 -12.35 -0.91 -9.12
N PHE A 257 -13.51 -1.09 -9.76
CA PHE A 257 -13.92 -2.43 -10.21
C PHE A 257 -12.98 -3.00 -11.26
N ALA A 258 -12.51 -2.19 -12.22
CA ALA A 258 -11.54 -2.61 -13.21
C ALA A 258 -10.22 -3.07 -12.55
N ALA A 259 -9.71 -2.33 -11.57
CA ALA A 259 -8.50 -2.69 -10.84
C ALA A 259 -8.65 -4.03 -10.09
N VAL A 260 -9.80 -4.25 -9.42
CA VAL A 260 -10.11 -5.53 -8.76
C VAL A 260 -10.18 -6.68 -9.77
N ILE A 261 -10.84 -6.48 -10.91
CA ILE A 261 -10.93 -7.48 -11.99
C ILE A 261 -9.53 -7.80 -12.54
N ILE A 262 -8.68 -6.79 -12.73
CA ILE A 262 -7.31 -6.98 -13.21
C ILE A 262 -6.53 -7.91 -12.27
N ILE A 263 -6.60 -7.68 -10.96
CA ILE A 263 -5.95 -8.55 -9.97
C ILE A 263 -6.61 -9.94 -9.96
N ALA A 264 -7.94 -10.01 -9.95
CA ALA A 264 -8.67 -11.27 -9.86
C ALA A 264 -8.36 -12.21 -11.04
N LEU A 265 -8.24 -11.68 -12.26
CA LEU A 265 -8.05 -12.48 -13.47
C LEU A 265 -6.59 -12.67 -13.85
N PHE A 266 -5.77 -11.62 -13.81
CA PHE A 266 -4.42 -11.65 -14.41
C PHE A 266 -3.30 -11.94 -13.41
N LEU A 267 -3.52 -11.67 -12.11
CA LEU A 267 -2.51 -11.94 -11.09
C LEU A 267 -2.47 -13.43 -10.74
N ASP A 268 -1.29 -14.03 -10.84
CA ASP A 268 -1.10 -15.40 -10.38
C ASP A 268 -1.02 -15.49 -8.85
N PRO A 269 -1.65 -16.49 -8.21
CA PRO A 269 -1.58 -16.63 -6.77
C PRO A 269 -0.17 -17.03 -6.30
N LEU A 270 0.27 -16.48 -5.16
CA LEU A 270 1.53 -16.87 -4.50
C LEU A 270 1.53 -18.32 -4.00
N SER A 271 0.39 -18.99 -4.00
CA SER A 271 0.31 -20.43 -3.76
C SER A 271 1.28 -21.23 -4.64
N ARG A 272 1.60 -20.74 -5.85
CA ARG A 272 2.60 -21.38 -6.71
C ARG A 272 4.03 -21.27 -6.16
N TYR A 273 4.33 -20.26 -5.36
CA TYR A 273 5.65 -20.02 -4.75
C TYR A 273 5.75 -20.53 -3.30
N GLY A 274 4.76 -21.31 -2.83
CA GLY A 274 4.83 -21.98 -1.53
C GLY A 274 4.19 -21.22 -0.37
N GLU A 275 3.31 -20.25 -0.64
CA GLU A 275 2.56 -19.47 0.36
C GLU A 275 1.89 -20.33 1.46
N LYS A 276 1.44 -21.54 1.11
CA LYS A 276 0.78 -22.51 2.01
C LYS A 276 1.71 -23.60 2.62
N ARG A 277 3.03 -23.57 2.39
CA ARG A 277 3.95 -24.59 2.95
C ARG A 277 4.12 -24.38 4.47
N ARG A 278 4.07 -25.48 5.25
CA ARG A 278 4.41 -25.51 6.69
C ARG A 278 5.81 -24.92 6.88
N GLY A 279 5.91 -23.67 7.36
CA GLY A 279 7.16 -22.91 7.48
C GLY A 279 7.11 -21.49 6.90
N SER A 280 6.09 -21.15 6.11
CA SER A 280 5.80 -19.74 5.76
C SER A 280 5.31 -18.99 7.01
N ILE A 281 5.69 -17.72 7.18
CA ILE A 281 5.25 -16.83 8.28
C ILE A 281 3.71 -16.84 8.46
N SER A 282 2.97 -17.17 7.40
CA SER A 282 1.50 -17.32 7.38
C SER A 282 0.95 -18.58 8.09
N ALA A 283 1.78 -19.59 8.37
CA ALA A 283 1.33 -20.93 8.78
C ALA A 283 1.25 -21.17 10.31
N GLN A 284 1.88 -20.32 11.15
CA GLN A 284 1.83 -20.48 12.61
C GLN A 284 0.60 -19.73 13.17
N SER A 285 -0.25 -20.39 13.95
CA SER A 285 -1.42 -19.77 14.56
C SER A 285 -1.03 -18.89 15.74
N ILE A 286 -0.72 -17.62 15.48
CA ILE A 286 -0.39 -16.62 16.50
C ILE A 286 -1.68 -15.83 16.85
N SER A 287 -1.94 -15.65 18.14
CA SER A 287 -3.06 -14.85 18.68
C SER A 287 -2.86 -13.35 18.44
N GLY A 288 -3.94 -12.55 18.39
CA GLY A 288 -3.86 -11.09 18.20
C GLY A 288 -3.04 -10.38 19.29
N ILE A 289 -3.07 -10.90 20.52
CA ILE A 289 -2.26 -10.40 21.64
C ILE A 289 -0.78 -10.77 21.45
N GLU A 290 -0.50 -11.97 20.91
CA GLU A 290 0.87 -12.38 20.60
C GLU A 290 1.45 -11.58 19.43
N LEU A 291 0.61 -11.18 18.46
CA LEU A 291 0.98 -10.24 17.39
C LEU A 291 1.32 -8.87 17.95
N LEU A 292 0.50 -8.34 18.85
CA LEU A 292 0.79 -7.08 19.54
C LEU A 292 2.09 -7.18 20.34
N ALA A 293 2.29 -8.28 21.08
CA ALA A 293 3.50 -8.54 21.84
C ALA A 293 4.74 -8.68 20.93
N ALA A 294 4.61 -9.32 19.77
CA ALA A 294 5.67 -9.42 18.77
C ALA A 294 6.03 -8.04 18.22
N THR A 295 5.04 -7.19 17.90
CA THR A 295 5.26 -5.81 17.49
C THR A 295 5.95 -4.99 18.57
N ALA A 296 5.49 -5.09 19.82
CA ALA A 296 6.11 -4.41 20.96
C ALA A 296 7.56 -4.88 21.20
N ASN A 297 7.84 -6.17 21.01
CA ASN A 297 9.19 -6.70 21.08
C ASN A 297 10.06 -6.23 19.92
N GLN A 298 9.49 -6.08 18.72
CA GLN A 298 10.20 -5.53 17.57
C GLN A 298 10.54 -4.04 17.77
N LEU A 299 9.69 -3.29 18.46
CA LEU A 299 9.91 -1.87 18.82
C LEU A 299 11.10 -1.66 19.77
N LYS A 300 11.52 -2.70 20.51
CA LYS A 300 12.72 -2.64 21.37
C LYS A 300 14.03 -2.63 20.56
N LYS A 301 14.00 -2.93 19.26
CA LYS A 301 15.21 -2.97 18.43
C LYS A 301 15.64 -1.54 18.06
N PRO A 302 16.94 -1.19 18.20
CA PRO A 302 17.43 0.16 17.96
C PRO A 302 17.18 0.62 16.51
N ASN A 303 17.37 -0.26 15.54
CA ASN A 303 17.11 0.06 14.13
C ASN A 303 15.64 0.42 13.85
N GLN A 304 14.70 -0.17 14.59
CA GLN A 304 13.27 0.14 14.42
C GLN A 304 12.94 1.49 15.05
N GLN A 305 13.53 1.80 16.21
CA GLN A 305 13.37 3.11 16.85
C GLN A 305 13.89 4.25 15.97
N LEU A 306 15.02 4.04 15.27
CA LEU A 306 15.57 5.02 14.33
C LEU A 306 14.72 5.20 13.06
N LEU A 307 13.94 4.19 12.67
CA LEU A 307 13.03 4.28 11.52
C LEU A 307 11.73 5.04 11.84
N ILE A 308 11.34 5.15 13.12
CA ILE A 308 10.09 5.83 13.51
C ILE A 308 10.11 7.32 13.13
N PRO A 309 11.11 8.13 13.52
CA PRO A 309 11.16 9.54 13.12
C PRO A 309 11.16 9.72 11.60
N ILE A 310 11.88 8.86 10.88
CA ILE A 310 11.93 8.89 9.41
C ILE A 310 10.55 8.61 8.82
N THR A 311 9.84 7.62 9.35
CA THR A 311 8.49 7.26 8.88
C THR A 311 7.47 8.37 9.19
N VAL A 312 7.56 8.98 10.38
CA VAL A 312 6.73 10.13 10.76
C VAL A 312 7.01 11.33 9.84
N PHE A 313 8.28 11.61 9.55
CA PHE A 313 8.68 12.67 8.63
C PHE A 313 8.12 12.46 7.23
N ILE A 314 8.27 11.25 6.66
CA ILE A 314 7.71 10.91 5.35
C ILE A 314 6.18 11.09 5.34
N GLY A 315 5.49 10.68 6.41
CA GLY A 315 4.04 10.87 6.53
C GLY A 315 3.64 12.34 6.57
N MET A 316 4.36 13.17 7.35
CA MET A 316 4.12 14.61 7.41
C MET A 316 4.39 15.29 6.07
N GLU A 317 5.44 14.90 5.36
CA GLU A 317 5.76 15.43 4.02
C GLU A 317 4.63 15.16 3.03
N GLN A 318 4.11 13.92 2.98
CA GLN A 318 3.00 13.58 2.09
C GLN A 318 1.71 14.34 2.44
N ALA A 319 1.43 14.52 3.73
CA ALA A 319 0.28 15.32 4.18
C ALA A 319 0.43 16.80 3.81
N PHE A 320 1.62 17.37 4.00
CA PHE A 320 1.92 18.74 3.64
C PHE A 320 1.77 18.98 2.13
N ILE A 321 2.34 18.12 1.29
CA ILE A 321 2.25 18.24 -0.17
C ILE A 321 0.79 18.10 -0.65
N GLY A 322 0.06 17.11 -0.13
CA GLY A 322 -1.28 16.77 -0.61
C GLY A 322 -2.42 17.62 -0.05
N ALA A 323 -2.18 18.46 0.97
CA ALA A 323 -3.22 19.28 1.59
C ALA A 323 -2.79 20.75 1.71
N ASP A 324 -1.76 21.03 2.52
CA ASP A 324 -1.41 22.40 2.88
C ASP A 324 -0.81 23.15 1.69
N PHE A 325 0.17 22.55 1.01
CA PHE A 325 0.85 23.17 -0.14
C PHE A 325 -0.15 23.56 -1.23
N THR A 326 -1.04 22.63 -1.62
CA THR A 326 -2.04 22.86 -2.67
C THR A 326 -3.14 23.86 -2.29
N GLN A 327 -3.37 24.13 -1.01
CA GLN A 327 -4.35 25.14 -0.57
C GLN A 327 -3.81 26.57 -0.65
N THR A 328 -2.48 26.73 -0.60
CA THR A 328 -1.84 28.05 -0.56
C THR A 328 -1.70 28.73 -1.93
N PHE A 329 -2.05 28.05 -3.02
CA PHE A 329 -1.92 28.51 -4.41
C PHE A 329 -3.23 28.31 -5.18
#